data_AF-A0A3A4R2Q2-F1
#
_entry.id   AF-A0A3A4R2Q2-F1
#
_cell.length_a   1.000
_cell.length_b   1.000
_cell.length_c   1.000
_cell.angle_alpha   90.00
_cell.angle_beta   90.00
_cell.angle_gamma   90.00
#
_symmetry.space_group_name_H-M   'P 1'
#
loop_
_entity.id
_entity.type
_entity.pdbx_description
1 polymer ?
#
loop_
_entity_poly.entity_id
_entity_poly.type
_entity_poly.pdbx_seq_one_letter_code
_entity_poly.pdbx_strand_id
1 'polypeptide(L)'
;MTEIDQHLSNNNLTRLSKYLNYQISTVGLFVLSFLSFGFIFLVTIAAIIFTPFMLYVLYKENKNGWIVFFIILVVIPFILSTILHFTVTFIFPWYLIVLVIFYFYCFLLRLEVNNWMRERRSRLQYLLEKQRREDETEVFMTQFNK
;
A
#
# COMPACT_ATOMS: atom_id res chain seq x y z
N MET A 1 5.01 -20.71 -14.17
CA MET A 1 4.46 -19.90 -13.06
C MET A 1 4.39 -20.82 -11.85
N THR A 2 5.09 -20.52 -10.76
CA THR A 2 5.21 -21.45 -9.61
C THR A 2 3.95 -21.41 -8.74
N GLU A 3 3.59 -22.50 -8.05
CA GLU A 3 2.43 -22.54 -7.13
C GLU A 3 2.46 -21.39 -6.09
N ILE A 4 3.67 -21.02 -5.67
CA ILE A 4 3.95 -19.89 -4.77
C ILE A 4 3.44 -18.57 -5.37
N ASP A 5 3.67 -18.35 -6.67
CA ASP A 5 3.20 -17.16 -7.37
C ASP A 5 1.68 -17.13 -7.48
N GLN A 6 1.03 -18.29 -7.57
CA GLN A 6 -0.43 -18.40 -7.65
C GLN A 6 -1.10 -18.06 -6.30
N HIS A 7 -0.55 -18.56 -5.18
CA HIS A 7 -0.99 -18.21 -3.83
C HIS A 7 -0.70 -16.74 -3.46
N LEU A 8 0.41 -16.17 -3.93
CA LEU A 8 0.73 -14.75 -3.73
C LEU A 8 -0.13 -13.82 -4.61
N SER A 9 -0.44 -14.23 -5.84
CA SER A 9 -1.20 -13.43 -6.82
C SER A 9 -2.63 -13.12 -6.36
N ASN A 10 -3.28 -14.03 -5.64
CA ASN A 10 -4.68 -13.87 -5.21
C ASN A 10 -4.86 -13.05 -3.91
N ASN A 11 -3.78 -12.47 -3.37
CA ASN A 11 -3.83 -11.76 -2.09
C ASN A 11 -4.13 -10.26 -2.24
N ASN A 12 -4.77 -9.70 -1.21
CA ASN A 12 -5.13 -8.29 -1.14
C ASN A 12 -3.92 -7.34 -1.18
N LEU A 13 -2.76 -7.77 -0.67
CA LEU A 13 -1.49 -7.04 -0.77
C LEU A 13 -1.02 -6.85 -2.21
N THR A 14 -1.21 -7.86 -3.06
CA THR A 14 -0.84 -7.79 -4.49
C THR A 14 -1.72 -6.78 -5.21
N ARG A 15 -3.02 -6.73 -4.88
CA ARG A 15 -3.95 -5.71 -5.39
C ARG A 15 -3.53 -4.32 -4.92
N LEU A 16 -3.25 -4.15 -3.63
CA LEU A 16 -2.79 -2.88 -3.06
C LEU A 16 -1.50 -2.39 -3.72
N SER A 17 -0.52 -3.26 -3.94
CA SER A 17 0.73 -2.94 -4.65
C SER A 17 0.48 -2.45 -6.08
N LYS A 18 -0.44 -3.11 -6.83
CA LYS A 18 -0.85 -2.66 -8.16
C LYS A 18 -1.48 -1.27 -8.14
N TYR A 19 -2.42 -1.04 -7.23
CA TYR A 19 -3.06 0.28 -7.11
C TYR A 19 -2.09 1.37 -6.65
N LEU A 20 -1.15 1.06 -5.75
CA LEU A 20 -0.08 1.98 -5.33
C LEU A 20 0.87 2.33 -6.49
N ASN A 21 1.24 1.34 -7.32
CA ASN A 21 2.02 1.60 -8.53
C ASN A 21 1.28 2.52 -9.50
N TYR A 22 -0.03 2.30 -9.68
CA TYR A 22 -0.86 3.14 -10.52
C TYR A 22 -0.96 4.58 -9.98
N GLN A 23 -1.15 4.73 -8.67
CA GLN A 23 -1.17 6.02 -7.97
C GLN A 23 0.16 6.81 -8.11
N ILE A 24 1.31 6.14 -8.16
CA ILE A 24 2.60 6.82 -8.41
C ILE A 24 2.73 7.24 -9.87
N SER A 25 2.16 6.49 -10.82
CA SER A 25 2.01 7.00 -12.18
C SER A 25 1.15 8.28 -12.20
N THR A 26 0.16 8.38 -11.30
CA THR A 26 -0.62 9.61 -11.07
C THR A 26 0.21 10.74 -10.46
N VAL A 27 1.30 10.47 -9.73
CA VAL A 27 2.25 11.52 -9.28
C VAL A 27 2.94 12.17 -10.47
N GLY A 28 3.29 11.39 -11.50
CA GLY A 28 3.78 11.94 -12.77
C GLY A 28 2.74 12.84 -13.44
N LEU A 29 1.46 12.45 -13.40
CA LEU A 29 0.35 13.29 -13.85
C LEU A 29 0.12 14.52 -12.96
N PHE A 30 0.39 14.45 -11.65
CA PHE A 30 0.32 15.59 -10.74
C PHE A 30 1.41 16.63 -11.02
N VAL A 31 2.62 16.20 -11.38
CA VAL A 31 3.67 17.11 -11.85
C VAL A 31 3.24 17.77 -13.18
N LEU A 32 2.64 17.01 -14.10
CA LEU A 32 2.04 17.56 -15.32
C LEU A 32 0.83 18.48 -15.05
N SER A 33 0.08 18.21 -13.99
CA SER A 33 -1.09 18.99 -13.56
C SER A 33 -0.71 20.40 -13.11
N PHE A 34 0.54 20.64 -12.74
CA PHE A 34 1.01 22.00 -12.48
C PHE A 34 0.94 22.88 -13.75
N LEU A 35 0.92 22.26 -14.93
CA LEU A 35 0.75 22.91 -16.22
C LEU A 35 -0.72 23.21 -16.57
N SER A 36 -1.70 22.59 -15.89
CA SER A 36 -3.12 22.74 -16.21
C SER A 36 -4.06 22.47 -15.02
N PHE A 37 -4.81 23.51 -14.63
CA PHE A 37 -5.69 23.55 -13.45
C PHE A 37 -6.74 22.43 -13.38
N GLY A 38 -7.18 21.89 -14.53
CA GLY A 38 -8.22 20.85 -14.59
C GLY A 38 -7.78 19.49 -14.04
N PHE A 39 -6.49 19.19 -14.06
CA PHE A 39 -5.99 17.89 -13.62
C PHE A 39 -6.00 17.73 -12.09
N ILE A 40 -5.93 18.84 -11.33
CA ILE A 40 -5.94 18.82 -9.85
C ILE A 40 -7.24 18.19 -9.33
N PHE A 41 -8.38 18.48 -9.96
CA PHE A 41 -9.67 17.90 -9.58
C PHE A 41 -9.71 16.38 -9.80
N LEU A 42 -9.21 15.90 -10.94
CA LEU A 42 -9.15 14.46 -11.24
C LEU A 42 -8.26 13.70 -10.24
N VAL A 43 -7.10 14.27 -9.94
CA VAL A 43 -6.12 13.73 -8.98
C VAL A 43 -6.74 13.66 -7.57
N THR A 44 -7.51 14.68 -7.19
CA THR A 44 -8.17 14.74 -5.88
C THR A 44 -9.27 13.67 -5.75
N ILE A 45 -10.11 13.52 -6.78
CA ILE A 45 -11.17 12.49 -6.80
C ILE A 45 -10.55 11.09 -6.74
N ALA A 46 -9.46 10.85 -7.48
CA ALA A 46 -8.74 9.58 -7.45
C ALA A 46 -8.18 9.27 -6.05
N ALA A 47 -7.64 10.27 -5.34
CA ALA A 47 -7.14 10.12 -3.97
C ALA A 47 -8.27 9.79 -2.99
N ILE A 48 -9.42 10.46 -3.09
CA ILE A 48 -10.59 10.22 -2.23
C ILE A 48 -11.11 8.80 -2.40
N ILE A 49 -11.23 8.30 -3.64
CA ILE A 49 -11.69 6.94 -3.92
C ILE A 49 -10.67 5.89 -3.44
N PHE A 50 -9.38 6.18 -3.58
CA PHE A 50 -8.32 5.26 -3.21
C PHE A 50 -8.11 5.13 -1.70
N THR A 51 -8.30 6.20 -0.95
CA THR A 51 -8.13 6.24 0.51
C THR A 51 -8.90 5.14 1.27
N PRO A 52 -10.22 4.95 1.08
CA PRO A 52 -10.96 3.92 1.80
C PRO A 52 -10.50 2.50 1.43
N PHE A 53 -10.14 2.26 0.17
CA PHE A 53 -9.59 0.98 -0.26
C PHE A 53 -8.24 0.70 0.41
N MET A 54 -7.36 1.69 0.45
CA MET A 54 -6.05 1.60 1.09
C MET A 54 -6.19 1.29 2.59
N LEU A 55 -7.04 2.03 3.31
CA LEU A 55 -7.33 1.80 4.73
C LEU A 55 -7.94 0.42 4.99
N TYR A 56 -8.85 -0.06 4.13
CA TYR A 56 -9.41 -1.40 4.24
C TYR A 56 -8.35 -2.50 4.15
N VAL A 57 -7.42 -2.40 3.19
CA VAL A 57 -6.34 -3.39 3.06
C VAL A 57 -5.39 -3.33 4.25
N LEU A 58 -5.02 -2.13 4.70
CA LEU A 58 -4.18 -1.92 5.89
C LEU A 58 -4.79 -2.56 7.14
N TYR A 59 -6.10 -2.40 7.34
CA TYR A 59 -6.83 -3.00 8.45
C TYR A 59 -6.83 -4.53 8.36
N LYS A 60 -7.13 -5.08 7.18
CA LYS A 60 -7.15 -6.54 6.97
C LYS A 60 -5.77 -7.19 7.14
N GLU A 61 -4.70 -6.49 6.81
CA GLU A 61 -3.32 -6.96 6.98
C GLU A 61 -2.76 -6.68 8.38
N ASN A 62 -3.60 -6.18 9.30
CA ASN A 62 -3.27 -5.82 10.68
C ASN A 62 -2.09 -4.84 10.80
N LYS A 63 -1.97 -3.93 9.82
CA LYS A 63 -0.90 -2.93 9.74
C LYS A 63 -1.34 -1.60 10.37
N ASN A 64 -1.84 -1.67 11.60
CA ASN A 64 -2.45 -0.53 12.30
C ASN A 64 -1.50 0.65 12.48
N GLY A 65 -0.18 0.41 12.59
CA GLY A 65 0.82 1.48 12.66
C GLY A 65 0.81 2.41 11.45
N TRP A 66 0.55 1.89 10.25
CA TRP A 66 0.45 2.69 9.03
C TRP A 66 -0.86 3.47 8.95
N ILE A 67 -1.95 2.94 9.50
CA ILE A 67 -3.21 3.67 9.64
C ILE A 67 -3.03 4.88 10.57
N VAL A 68 -2.36 4.68 11.72
CA VAL A 68 -2.04 5.78 12.64
C VAL A 68 -1.15 6.81 11.96
N PHE A 69 -0.14 6.38 11.20
CA PHE A 69 0.74 7.27 10.45
C PHE A 69 -0.02 8.11 9.41
N PHE A 70 -0.99 7.51 8.72
CA PHE A 70 -1.88 8.22 7.80
C PHE A 70 -2.70 9.30 8.52
N ILE A 71 -3.28 8.95 9.68
CA ILE A 71 -4.07 9.90 10.48
C ILE A 71 -3.19 11.08 10.90
N ILE A 72 -1.99 10.82 11.40
CA ILE A 72 -1.09 11.86 11.88
C ILE A 72 -0.59 12.77 10.74
N LEU A 73 -0.23 12.20 9.60
CA LEU A 73 0.34 12.97 8.50
C LEU A 73 -0.69 13.67 7.61
N VAL A 74 -1.86 13.09 7.42
CA VAL A 74 -2.84 13.60 6.44
C VAL A 74 -4.06 14.18 7.14
N VAL A 75 -4.65 13.44 8.08
CA VAL A 75 -5.92 13.82 8.71
C VAL A 75 -5.73 14.95 9.73
N ILE A 76 -4.71 14.87 10.58
CA ILE A 76 -4.45 15.91 11.60
C ILE A 76 -4.18 17.29 10.95
N PRO A 77 -3.27 17.43 9.96
CA PRO A 77 -3.04 18.72 9.31
C PRO A 77 -4.30 19.22 8.63
N PHE A 78 -5.05 18.34 7.96
CA PHE A 78 -6.31 18.70 7.31
C PHE A 78 -7.33 19.26 8.32
N ILE A 79 -7.55 18.59 9.45
CA ILE A 79 -8.49 19.06 10.50
C ILE A 79 -7.99 20.35 11.17
N LEU A 80 -6.69 20.46 11.47
CA LEU A 80 -6.13 21.69 12.05
C LEU A 80 -6.36 22.89 11.12
N SER A 81 -6.24 22.69 9.81
CA SER A 81 -6.44 23.77 8.85
C SER A 81 -7.87 24.28 8.77
N THR A 82 -8.86 23.41 8.96
CA THR A 82 -10.28 23.79 8.95
C THR A 82 -10.67 24.53 10.23
N ILE A 83 -10.08 24.16 11.37
CA ILE A 83 -10.34 24.82 12.67
C ILE A 83 -9.64 26.19 12.74
N LEU A 84 -8.40 26.29 12.27
CA LEU A 84 -7.60 27.52 12.37
C LEU A 84 -7.99 28.62 11.37
N HIS A 85 -9.03 28.40 10.55
CA HIS A 85 -9.59 29.40 9.64
C HIS A 85 -8.52 30.14 8.80
N PHE A 86 -7.67 29.38 8.10
CA PHE A 86 -6.75 29.97 7.13
C PHE A 86 -7.53 30.83 6.13
N THR A 87 -7.06 32.08 5.91
CA THR A 87 -7.71 33.02 5.00
C THR A 87 -7.80 32.45 3.58
N VAL A 88 -8.82 32.88 2.81
CA VAL A 88 -9.16 32.33 1.48
C VAL A 88 -7.96 32.25 0.53
N THR A 89 -6.99 33.15 0.68
CA THR A 89 -5.73 33.20 -0.09
C THR A 89 -4.81 32.01 0.16
N PHE A 90 -4.83 31.39 1.35
CA PHE A 90 -3.98 30.25 1.70
C PHE A 90 -4.63 28.88 1.44
N ILE A 91 -5.90 28.84 1.05
CA ILE A 91 -6.64 27.60 0.81
C ILE A 91 -6.01 26.77 -0.31
N PHE A 92 -5.68 27.40 -1.45
CA PHE A 92 -5.11 26.71 -2.61
C PHE A 92 -3.72 26.10 -2.35
N PRO A 93 -2.70 26.85 -1.87
CA PRO A 93 -1.40 26.27 -1.56
C PRO A 93 -1.47 25.23 -0.45
N TRP A 94 -2.41 25.38 0.49
CA TRP A 94 -2.63 24.39 1.54
C TRP A 94 -3.09 23.04 1.00
N TYR A 95 -4.07 23.01 0.08
CA TYR A 95 -4.52 21.77 -0.55
C TYR A 95 -3.39 21.06 -1.31
N LEU A 96 -2.51 21.81 -1.97
CA LEU A 96 -1.35 21.24 -2.64
C LEU A 96 -0.40 20.57 -1.65
N ILE A 97 -0.14 21.19 -0.50
CA ILE A 97 0.71 20.60 0.56
C ILE A 97 0.10 19.29 1.07
N VAL A 98 -1.21 19.27 1.37
CA VAL A 98 -1.91 18.07 1.84
C VAL A 98 -1.86 16.96 0.79
N LEU A 99 -2.05 17.29 -0.49
CA LEU A 99 -1.92 16.34 -1.61
C LEU A 99 -0.49 15.79 -1.70
N VAL A 100 0.53 16.65 -1.62
CA VAL A 100 1.94 16.21 -1.65
C VAL A 100 2.25 15.26 -0.50
N ILE A 101 1.81 15.57 0.72
CA ILE A 101 2.00 14.70 1.89
C ILE A 101 1.26 13.38 1.71
N PHE A 102 0.04 13.40 1.17
CA PHE A 102 -0.72 12.19 0.85
C PHE A 102 0.02 11.31 -0.17
N TYR A 103 0.50 11.88 -1.26
CA TYR A 103 1.25 11.13 -2.28
C TYR A 103 2.59 10.62 -1.74
N PHE A 104 3.25 11.39 -0.89
CA PHE A 104 4.46 10.95 -0.20
C PHE A 104 4.17 9.77 0.73
N TYR A 105 3.07 9.80 1.47
CA TYR A 105 2.61 8.66 2.27
C TYR A 105 2.34 7.44 1.38
N CYS A 106 1.66 7.59 0.24
CA CYS A 106 1.45 6.49 -0.71
C CYS A 106 2.77 5.92 -1.23
N PHE A 107 3.77 6.77 -1.48
CA PHE A 107 5.11 6.33 -1.88
C PHE A 107 5.79 5.48 -0.80
N LEU A 108 5.77 5.93 0.45
CA LEU A 108 6.30 5.17 1.57
C LEU A 108 5.57 3.83 1.75
N LEU A 109 4.23 3.86 1.68
CA LEU A 109 3.41 2.66 1.80
C LEU A 109 3.73 1.64 0.69
N ARG A 110 4.08 2.08 -0.52
CA ARG A 110 4.52 1.18 -1.59
C ARG A 110 5.81 0.43 -1.23
N LEU A 111 6.82 1.15 -0.73
CA LEU A 111 8.09 0.53 -0.35
C LEU A 111 7.85 -0.54 0.71
N GLU A 112 7.00 -0.21 1.67
CA GLU A 112 6.67 -1.12 2.75
C GLU A 112 5.82 -2.32 2.29
N VAL A 113 4.81 -2.11 1.43
CA VAL A 113 4.04 -3.20 0.82
C VAL A 113 4.94 -4.14 0.04
N ASN A 114 5.95 -3.61 -0.67
CA ASN A 114 6.94 -4.44 -1.36
C ASN A 114 7.79 -5.26 -0.38
N ASN A 115 8.19 -4.67 0.75
CA ASN A 115 8.86 -5.40 1.83
C ASN A 115 7.98 -6.50 2.41
N TRP A 116 6.70 -6.25 2.69
CA TRP A 116 5.77 -7.26 3.19
C TRP A 116 5.55 -8.40 2.19
N MET A 117 5.49 -8.08 0.90
CA MET A 117 5.40 -9.10 -0.16
C MET A 117 6.66 -9.97 -0.21
N ARG A 118 7.85 -9.35 -0.08
CA ARG A 118 9.12 -10.07 -0.04
C ARG A 118 9.20 -10.99 1.18
N GLU A 119 8.81 -10.50 2.35
CA GLU A 119 8.79 -11.27 3.59
C GLU A 119 7.79 -12.42 3.55
N ARG A 120 6.58 -12.21 3.00
CA ARG A 120 5.62 -13.29 2.80
C ARG A 120 6.16 -14.37 1.86
N ARG A 121 6.80 -13.97 0.77
CA ARG A 121 7.41 -14.91 -0.19
C ARG A 121 8.50 -15.75 0.48
N SER A 122 9.39 -15.15 1.27
CA SER A 122 10.43 -15.90 1.97
C SER A 122 9.86 -16.84 3.03
N ARG A 123 8.82 -16.43 3.77
CA ARG A 123 8.15 -17.32 4.73
C ARG A 123 7.47 -18.51 4.03
N LEU A 124 6.79 -18.27 2.91
CA LEU A 124 6.15 -19.35 2.15
C LEU A 124 7.16 -20.36 1.61
N GLN A 125 8.28 -19.88 1.07
CA GLN A 125 9.38 -20.74 0.62
C GLN A 125 9.91 -21.61 1.76
N TYR A 126 10.13 -21.02 2.95
CA TYR A 126 10.57 -21.77 4.12
C TYR A 126 9.59 -22.87 4.54
N LEU A 127 8.29 -22.58 4.53
CA LEU A 127 7.25 -23.55 4.91
C LEU A 127 7.15 -24.71 3.92
N LEU A 128 7.25 -24.43 2.62
CA LEU A 128 7.25 -25.47 1.58
C LEU A 128 8.50 -26.35 1.66
N GLU A 129 9.67 -25.75 1.89
CA GLU A 129 10.92 -26.49 2.11
C GLU A 129 10.84 -27.37 3.38
N LYS A 130 10.12 -26.91 4.41
CA LYS A 130 9.88 -27.69 5.64
C LYS A 130 8.96 -28.88 5.37
N GLN A 131 7.83 -28.67 4.69
CA GLN A 131 6.92 -29.76 4.31
C GLN A 131 7.63 -30.80 3.45
N ARG A 132 8.38 -30.36 2.44
CA ARG A 132 9.14 -31.28 1.58
C ARG A 132 10.09 -32.18 2.37
N ARG A 133 10.78 -31.63 3.38
CA ARG A 133 11.67 -32.43 4.25
C ARG A 133 10.92 -33.40 5.14
N GLU A 134 9.74 -33.02 5.63
CA GLU A 134 8.87 -33.90 6.41
C GLU A 134 8.38 -35.06 5.53
N ASP A 135 7.88 -34.78 4.32
CA ASP A 135 7.44 -35.79 3.34
C ASP A 135 8.57 -36.76 2.96
N GLU A 136 9.79 -36.24 2.70
CA GLU A 136 10.96 -37.07 2.42
C GLU A 136 11.29 -37.99 3.61
N THR A 137 11.23 -37.48 4.83
CA THR A 137 11.50 -38.27 6.05
C THR A 137 10.45 -39.37 6.25
N GLU A 138 9.17 -39.09 6.03
CA GLU A 138 8.09 -40.09 6.09
C GLU A 138 8.29 -41.20 5.04
N VAL A 139 8.67 -40.83 3.81
CA VAL A 139 8.99 -41.81 2.76
C VAL A 139 10.19 -42.68 3.15
N PHE A 140 11.24 -42.11 3.74
CA PHE A 140 12.36 -42.92 4.24
C PHE A 140 11.92 -43.87 5.36
N MET A 141 11.17 -43.40 6.34
CA MET A 141 10.71 -44.22 7.47
C MET A 141 9.80 -45.38 7.03
N THR A 142 8.95 -45.15 6.02
CA THR A 142 8.11 -46.21 5.45
C THR A 142 8.91 -47.25 4.65
N GLN A 143 10.02 -46.86 4.01
CA GLN A 143 10.92 -47.80 3.33
C GLN A 143 11.70 -48.70 4.29
N PHE A 144 12.08 -48.22 5.47
CA PHE A 144 12.83 -49.01 6.46
C PHE A 144 11.97 -49.92 7.33
N ASN A 145 10.65 -49.71 7.36
CA ASN A 145 9.71 -50.52 8.15
C ASN A 145 9.15 -51.74 7.38
N LYS A 146 9.77 -52.12 6.26
CA LYS A 146 9.39 -53.24 5.40
C LYS A 146 10.56 -54.20 5.23
#